data_AF-A0A2S1QTN2-F1
#
_entry.id   AF-A0A2S1QTN2-F1
#
_cell.length_a   1.000
_cell.length_b   1.000
_cell.length_c   1.000
_cell.angle_alpha   90.00
_cell.angle_beta   90.00
_cell.angle_gamma   90.00
#
_symmetry.space_group_name_H-M   'P 1'
#
loop_
_entity.id
_entity.type
_entity.pdbx_description
1 polymer ?
#
loop_
_entity_poly.entity_id
_entity_poly.type
_entity_poly.pdbx_seq_one_letter_code
_entity_poly.pdbx_strand_id
1 'polypeptide(L)'
;MEIGQRFNKLTLKEYYFYIDNYKKYTDFNTLGLYRSIVENEKLSLDDKLLLRDYAHKTFRKAFDFLQLKDPMTFVEVEYLGQELTKGDEGMIWGSIRINQQKILTDKKIKHRSFGVYSKHKCPYDCPWNGVMIRPDSRLAWSNMHFDGDKNRYLAKEKSENRKMARKKEKQIISKELDSRI
;
A
#
# COMPACT_ATOMS: atom_id res chain seq x y z
N MET A 1 -24.87 -7.99 -18.78
CA MET A 1 -24.22 -9.24 -19.19
C MET A 1 -23.12 -9.53 -18.17
N GLU A 2 -22.60 -10.75 -18.13
CA GLU A 2 -21.42 -11.10 -17.33
C GLU A 2 -20.29 -11.56 -18.26
N ILE A 3 -19.04 -11.36 -17.86
CA ILE A 3 -17.86 -11.85 -18.57
C ILE A 3 -17.75 -13.36 -18.38
N GLY A 4 -18.01 -13.86 -17.17
CA GLY A 4 -18.05 -15.29 -16.86
C GLY A 4 -16.69 -15.99 -16.86
N GLN A 5 -15.58 -15.25 -16.98
CA GLN A 5 -14.22 -15.78 -16.92
C GLN A 5 -13.24 -14.80 -16.27
N ARG A 6 -12.12 -15.33 -15.75
CA ARG A 6 -11.07 -14.51 -15.13
C ARG A 6 -10.27 -13.78 -16.20
N PHE A 7 -10.01 -12.49 -15.99
CA PHE A 7 -9.23 -11.68 -16.92
C PHE A 7 -7.84 -12.27 -17.24
N ASN A 8 -7.17 -12.90 -16.27
CA ASN A 8 -5.83 -13.46 -16.48
C ASN A 8 -5.78 -14.69 -17.41
N LYS A 9 -6.93 -15.16 -17.89
CA LYS A 9 -7.02 -16.22 -18.90
C LYS A 9 -7.23 -15.71 -20.32
N LEU A 10 -7.55 -14.42 -20.47
CA LEU A 10 -7.88 -13.78 -21.73
C LEU A 10 -6.66 -13.62 -22.64
N THR A 11 -6.92 -13.63 -23.93
CA THR A 11 -6.04 -13.15 -24.98
C THR A 11 -6.06 -11.62 -25.06
N LEU A 12 -5.05 -11.04 -25.71
CA LEU A 12 -4.99 -9.58 -25.91
C LEU A 12 -6.24 -9.03 -26.62
N LYS A 13 -6.75 -9.75 -27.63
CA LYS A 13 -7.95 -9.36 -28.38
C LYS A 13 -9.20 -9.34 -27.50
N GLU A 14 -9.35 -10.35 -26.63
CA GLU A 14 -10.47 -10.41 -25.69
C GLU A 14 -10.40 -9.28 -24.67
N TYR A 15 -9.20 -8.95 -24.16
CA TYR A 15 -9.04 -7.79 -23.29
C TYR A 15 -9.55 -6.50 -23.93
N TYR A 16 -9.12 -6.20 -25.16
CA TYR A 16 -9.58 -5.01 -25.87
C TYR A 16 -11.11 -5.02 -26.04
N PHE A 17 -11.66 -6.15 -26.45
CA PHE A 17 -13.11 -6.30 -26.58
C PHE A 17 -13.86 -5.99 -25.27
N TYR A 18 -13.41 -6.53 -24.14
CA TYR A 18 -14.07 -6.26 -22.84
C TYR A 18 -13.82 -4.83 -22.34
N ILE A 19 -12.65 -4.25 -22.60
CA ILE A 19 -12.37 -2.85 -22.25
C ILE A 19 -13.30 -1.91 -23.02
N ASP A 20 -13.50 -2.13 -24.33
CA ASP A 20 -14.37 -1.29 -25.15
C ASP A 20 -15.84 -1.42 -24.76
N ASN A 21 -16.22 -2.57 -24.24
CA ASN A 21 -17.60 -2.91 -23.88
C ASN A 21 -17.85 -2.93 -22.36
N TYR A 22 -16.94 -2.38 -21.54
CA TYR A 22 -16.94 -2.59 -20.08
C TYR A 22 -18.28 -2.28 -19.40
N LYS A 23 -19.01 -1.26 -19.87
CA LYS A 23 -20.31 -0.85 -19.32
C LYS A 23 -21.42 -1.91 -19.48
N LYS A 24 -21.26 -2.86 -20.40
CA LYS A 24 -22.23 -3.94 -20.64
C LYS A 24 -22.12 -5.07 -19.62
N TYR A 25 -21.02 -5.10 -18.86
CA TYR A 25 -20.66 -6.19 -17.96
C TYR A 25 -20.80 -5.78 -16.50
N THR A 26 -21.67 -6.48 -15.77
CA THR A 26 -21.94 -6.20 -14.35
C THR A 26 -20.80 -6.61 -13.44
N ASP A 27 -20.02 -7.62 -13.86
CA ASP A 27 -18.86 -8.18 -13.17
C ASP A 27 -17.52 -7.56 -13.63
N PHE A 28 -17.54 -6.52 -14.47
CA PHE A 28 -16.31 -5.85 -14.89
C PHE A 28 -15.65 -5.13 -13.71
N ASN A 29 -14.46 -5.60 -13.33
CA ASN A 29 -13.69 -5.06 -12.23
C ASN A 29 -12.36 -4.48 -12.72
N THR A 30 -12.22 -3.16 -12.70
CA THR A 30 -10.99 -2.46 -13.12
C THR A 30 -9.76 -2.85 -12.30
N LEU A 31 -9.90 -3.13 -11.00
CA LEU A 31 -8.76 -3.62 -10.20
C LEU A 31 -8.35 -5.02 -10.68
N GLY A 32 -9.34 -5.88 -10.96
CA GLY A 32 -9.11 -7.21 -11.50
C GLY A 32 -8.42 -7.17 -12.86
N LEU A 33 -8.82 -6.23 -13.72
CA LEU A 33 -8.19 -5.96 -15.02
C LEU A 33 -6.70 -5.61 -14.86
N TYR A 34 -6.35 -4.68 -13.98
CA TYR A 34 -4.95 -4.28 -13.82
C TYR A 34 -4.08 -5.38 -13.21
N ARG A 35 -4.57 -6.08 -12.18
CA ARG A 35 -3.86 -7.25 -11.62
C ARG A 35 -3.61 -8.32 -12.66
N SER A 36 -4.59 -8.58 -13.50
CA SER A 36 -4.48 -9.63 -14.50
C SER A 36 -3.49 -9.31 -15.62
N ILE A 37 -3.10 -8.04 -15.84
CA ILE A 37 -2.02 -7.70 -16.77
C ILE A 37 -0.71 -8.34 -16.30
N VAL A 38 -0.41 -8.24 -15.00
CA VAL A 38 0.80 -8.80 -14.39
C VAL A 38 0.70 -10.32 -14.33
N GLU A 39 -0.43 -10.84 -13.83
CA GLU A 39 -0.66 -12.27 -13.56
C GLU A 39 -0.85 -13.13 -14.82
N ASN A 40 -1.12 -12.55 -16.01
CA ASN A 40 -1.39 -13.34 -17.21
C ASN A 40 -0.08 -13.81 -17.87
N GLU A 41 0.19 -15.11 -17.76
CA GLU A 41 1.39 -15.76 -18.31
C GLU A 41 1.33 -15.96 -19.84
N LYS A 42 0.15 -15.84 -20.46
CA LYS A 42 0.00 -15.99 -21.92
C LYS A 42 0.43 -14.75 -22.70
N LEU A 43 0.48 -13.59 -22.05
CA LEU A 43 0.86 -12.33 -22.69
C LEU A 43 2.37 -12.12 -22.62
N SER A 44 2.96 -11.76 -23.75
CA SER A 44 4.34 -11.25 -23.78
C SER A 44 4.45 -9.93 -23.02
N LEU A 45 5.67 -9.51 -22.68
CA LEU A 45 5.88 -8.21 -22.03
C LEU A 45 5.33 -7.07 -22.90
N ASP A 46 5.56 -7.13 -24.21
CA ASP A 46 5.05 -6.12 -25.16
C ASP A 46 3.53 -6.07 -25.18
N ASP A 47 2.86 -7.23 -25.19
CA ASP A 47 1.39 -7.30 -25.11
C ASP A 47 0.86 -6.72 -23.80
N LYS A 48 1.55 -6.97 -22.68
CA LYS A 48 1.17 -6.41 -21.37
C LYS A 48 1.33 -4.89 -21.36
N LEU A 49 2.39 -4.35 -21.95
CA LEU A 49 2.61 -2.90 -22.09
C LEU A 49 1.52 -2.26 -22.97
N LEU A 50 1.22 -2.86 -24.13
CA LEU A 50 0.14 -2.40 -25.01
C LEU A 50 -1.22 -2.41 -24.30
N LEU A 51 -1.51 -3.49 -23.58
CA LEU A 51 -2.75 -3.62 -22.82
C LEU A 51 -2.84 -2.60 -21.69
N ARG A 52 -1.76 -2.36 -20.95
CA ARG A 52 -1.70 -1.33 -19.90
C ARG A 52 -2.03 0.04 -20.49
N ASP A 53 -1.35 0.41 -21.56
CA ASP A 53 -1.51 1.72 -22.18
C ASP A 53 -2.92 1.89 -22.77
N TYR A 54 -3.48 0.80 -23.33
CA TYR A 54 -4.87 0.77 -23.77
C TYR A 54 -5.85 0.97 -22.61
N ALA A 55 -5.68 0.24 -21.51
CA ALA A 55 -6.52 0.36 -20.33
C ALA A 55 -6.43 1.76 -19.71
N HIS A 56 -5.25 2.39 -19.68
CA HIS A 56 -5.07 3.75 -19.18
C HIS A 56 -5.92 4.78 -19.92
N LYS A 57 -6.14 4.64 -21.22
CA LYS A 57 -7.00 5.57 -22.00
C LYS A 57 -8.40 5.71 -21.40
N THR A 58 -8.94 4.62 -20.88
CA THR A 58 -10.31 4.59 -20.32
C THR A 58 -10.33 4.67 -18.80
N PHE A 59 -9.36 4.06 -18.12
CA PHE A 59 -9.42 3.79 -16.70
C PHE A 59 -8.32 4.47 -15.87
N ARG A 60 -7.58 5.45 -16.40
CA ARG A 60 -6.47 6.10 -15.66
C ARG A 60 -6.87 6.58 -14.28
N LYS A 61 -8.04 7.23 -14.12
CA LYS A 61 -8.51 7.69 -12.80
C LYS A 61 -8.73 6.55 -11.80
N ALA A 62 -9.21 5.40 -12.26
CA ALA A 62 -9.39 4.22 -11.43
C ALA A 62 -8.05 3.56 -11.10
N PHE A 63 -7.11 3.57 -12.06
CA PHE A 63 -5.73 3.14 -11.87
C PHE A 63 -5.00 3.98 -10.83
N ASP A 64 -5.06 5.31 -10.93
CA ASP A 64 -4.40 6.21 -9.98
C ASP A 64 -4.93 5.99 -8.54
N PHE A 65 -6.20 5.62 -8.41
CA PHE A 65 -6.82 5.30 -7.11
C PHE A 65 -6.32 3.97 -6.50
N LEU A 66 -5.67 3.11 -7.29
CA LEU A 66 -5.01 1.91 -6.77
C LEU A 66 -3.89 2.26 -5.80
N GLN A 67 -3.28 3.45 -5.90
CA GLN A 67 -2.34 3.93 -4.88
C GLN A 67 -2.93 3.89 -3.46
N LEU A 68 -4.26 4.00 -3.29
CA LEU A 68 -4.92 3.79 -2.00
C LEU A 68 -5.35 2.35 -1.77
N LYS A 69 -6.00 1.72 -2.76
CA LYS A 69 -6.63 0.39 -2.59
C LYS A 69 -5.64 -0.77 -2.65
N ASP A 70 -4.70 -0.72 -3.58
CA ASP A 70 -3.70 -1.76 -3.80
C ASP A 70 -2.40 -1.15 -4.38
N PRO A 71 -1.56 -0.57 -3.50
CA PRO A 71 -0.34 0.09 -3.92
C PRO A 71 0.64 -0.86 -4.63
N MET A 72 0.60 -2.16 -4.33
CA MET A 72 1.49 -3.14 -4.96
C MET A 72 1.15 -3.30 -6.44
N THR A 73 -0.12 -3.56 -6.76
CA THR A 73 -0.58 -3.64 -8.15
C THR A 73 -0.31 -2.34 -8.91
N PHE A 74 -0.47 -1.18 -8.26
CA PHE A 74 -0.13 0.09 -8.88
C PHE A 74 1.35 0.12 -9.33
N VAL A 75 2.27 -0.26 -8.45
CA VAL A 75 3.72 -0.28 -8.77
C VAL A 75 4.02 -1.31 -9.87
N GLU A 76 3.54 -2.54 -9.74
CA GLU A 76 3.81 -3.61 -10.70
C GLU A 76 3.34 -3.28 -12.12
N VAL A 77 2.24 -2.53 -12.24
CA VAL A 77 1.69 -2.11 -13.53
C VAL A 77 2.37 -0.84 -14.06
N GLU A 78 2.58 0.18 -13.24
CA GLU A 78 3.18 1.45 -13.69
C GLU A 78 4.64 1.22 -14.14
N TYR A 79 5.40 0.42 -13.39
CA TYR A 79 6.80 0.11 -13.67
C TYR A 79 6.99 -1.26 -14.36
N LEU A 80 5.94 -1.75 -15.02
CA LEU A 80 5.97 -3.02 -15.72
C LEU A 80 7.15 -3.12 -16.70
N GLY A 81 7.93 -4.19 -16.59
CA GLY A 81 9.09 -4.45 -17.44
C GLY A 81 10.37 -3.72 -17.04
N GLN A 82 10.37 -2.97 -15.93
CA GLN A 82 11.54 -2.27 -15.42
C GLN A 82 12.19 -3.05 -14.28
N GLU A 83 13.51 -3.13 -14.27
CA GLU A 83 14.27 -3.60 -13.11
C GLU A 83 14.42 -2.44 -12.12
N LEU A 84 13.84 -2.58 -10.93
CA LEU A 84 13.88 -1.55 -9.89
C LEU A 84 14.99 -1.87 -8.89
N THR A 85 15.84 -0.89 -8.60
CA THR A 85 16.79 -0.99 -7.48
C THR A 85 16.07 -0.74 -6.16
N LYS A 86 16.74 -1.07 -5.05
CA LYS A 86 16.24 -0.72 -3.71
C LYS A 86 16.10 0.79 -3.48
N GLY A 87 16.92 1.59 -4.16
CA GLY A 87 16.80 3.05 -4.14
C GLY A 87 15.52 3.51 -4.84
N ASP A 88 15.23 2.94 -6.01
CA ASP A 88 14.02 3.25 -6.78
C ASP A 88 12.77 2.87 -6.01
N GLU A 89 12.73 1.66 -5.43
CA GLU A 89 11.63 1.23 -4.57
C GLU A 89 11.36 2.27 -3.46
N GLY A 90 12.40 2.74 -2.78
CA GLY A 90 12.28 3.76 -1.74
C GLY A 90 11.64 5.06 -2.23
N MET A 91 12.11 5.59 -3.37
CA MET A 91 11.58 6.81 -3.97
C MET A 91 10.12 6.65 -4.44
N ILE A 92 9.81 5.50 -5.06
CA ILE A 92 8.46 5.14 -5.51
C ILE A 92 7.51 5.10 -4.32
N TRP A 93 7.89 4.39 -3.24
CA TRP A 93 7.06 4.30 -2.04
C TRP A 93 6.87 5.66 -1.35
N GLY A 94 7.89 6.53 -1.35
CA GLY A 94 7.75 7.91 -0.89
C GLY A 94 6.72 8.69 -1.71
N SER A 95 6.80 8.59 -3.04
CA SER A 95 5.87 9.24 -3.97
C SER A 95 4.44 8.73 -3.81
N ILE A 96 4.25 7.42 -3.63
CA ILE A 96 2.94 6.83 -3.35
C ILE A 96 2.35 7.41 -2.08
N ARG A 97 3.10 7.52 -0.98
CA ARG A 97 2.58 8.10 0.28
C ARG A 97 2.11 9.54 0.09
N ILE A 98 2.90 10.35 -0.63
CA ILE A 98 2.54 11.74 -0.96
C ILE A 98 1.23 11.77 -1.77
N ASN A 99 1.11 10.92 -2.79
CA ASN A 99 -0.07 10.86 -3.64
C ASN A 99 -1.29 10.31 -2.89
N GLN A 100 -1.13 9.32 -2.02
CA GLN A 100 -2.19 8.85 -1.13
C GLN A 100 -2.73 10.00 -0.30
N GLN A 101 -1.87 10.81 0.32
CA GLN A 101 -2.29 11.98 1.10
C GLN A 101 -3.05 13.01 0.24
N LYS A 102 -2.56 13.30 -0.97
CA LYS A 102 -3.23 14.19 -1.93
C LYS A 102 -4.62 13.66 -2.30
N ILE A 103 -4.73 12.40 -2.72
CA ILE A 103 -6.00 11.78 -3.12
C ILE A 103 -7.02 11.84 -1.97
N LEU A 104 -6.61 11.53 -0.74
CA LEU A 104 -7.50 11.60 0.42
C LEU A 104 -7.97 13.03 0.69
N THR A 105 -7.07 14.01 0.59
CA THR A 105 -7.37 15.42 0.82
C THR A 105 -8.32 15.95 -0.25
N ASP A 106 -8.01 15.73 -1.53
CA ASP A 106 -8.80 16.18 -2.68
C ASP A 106 -10.20 15.59 -2.68
N LYS A 107 -10.32 14.29 -2.33
CA LYS A 107 -11.62 13.60 -2.23
C LYS A 107 -12.30 13.79 -0.87
N LYS A 108 -11.69 14.54 0.06
CA LYS A 108 -12.19 14.78 1.43
C LYS A 108 -12.47 13.49 2.22
N ILE A 109 -11.71 12.45 1.95
CA ILE A 109 -11.81 11.15 2.62
C ILE A 109 -11.03 11.21 3.94
N LYS A 110 -11.69 10.88 5.05
CA LYS A 110 -11.09 10.96 6.39
C LYS A 110 -10.57 9.61 6.92
N HIS A 111 -11.13 8.49 6.48
CA HIS A 111 -10.69 7.16 6.92
C HIS A 111 -9.46 6.69 6.11
N ARG A 112 -8.68 5.77 6.68
CA ARG A 112 -7.44 5.26 6.07
C ARG A 112 -7.40 3.74 5.89
N SER A 113 -8.49 3.06 6.24
CA SER A 113 -8.69 1.64 5.98
C SER A 113 -8.98 1.40 4.50
N PHE A 114 -7.93 1.21 3.71
CA PHE A 114 -8.06 0.86 2.29
C PHE A 114 -7.33 -0.44 1.99
N GLY A 115 -8.03 -1.39 1.35
CA GLY A 115 -7.48 -2.64 0.85
C GLY A 115 -6.47 -3.29 1.79
N VAL A 116 -5.17 -3.20 1.46
CA VAL A 116 -4.08 -3.76 2.27
C VAL A 116 -4.04 -3.22 3.71
N TYR A 117 -4.35 -1.94 3.92
CA TYR A 117 -4.39 -1.29 5.24
C TYR A 117 -5.66 -1.61 6.04
N SER A 118 -6.62 -2.32 5.44
CA SER A 118 -7.83 -2.78 6.13
C SER A 118 -7.74 -4.23 6.62
N LYS A 119 -6.62 -4.91 6.33
CA LYS A 119 -6.39 -6.33 6.65
C LYS A 119 -5.09 -6.53 7.40
N HIS A 120 -5.05 -7.52 8.28
CA HIS A 120 -3.78 -7.98 8.84
C HIS A 120 -2.97 -8.68 7.73
N LYS A 121 -1.76 -8.18 7.48
CA LYS A 121 -0.81 -8.75 6.53
C LYS A 121 0.58 -8.76 7.18
N CYS A 122 0.86 -9.82 7.92
CA CYS A 122 2.14 -10.11 8.52
C CYS A 122 3.02 -10.86 7.52
N PRO A 123 4.34 -10.55 7.43
CA PRO A 123 5.25 -11.24 6.52
C PRO A 123 5.54 -12.69 6.94
N TYR A 124 5.17 -13.08 8.15
CA TYR A 124 5.30 -14.45 8.66
C TYR A 124 4.01 -15.24 8.46
N ASP A 125 4.09 -16.57 8.63
CA ASP A 125 2.93 -17.45 8.68
C ASP A 125 2.11 -17.17 9.95
N CYS A 126 1.23 -16.19 9.84
CA CYS A 126 0.44 -15.65 10.94
C CYS A 126 -1.03 -16.09 10.76
N PRO A 127 -1.66 -16.72 11.77
CA PRO A 127 -3.06 -17.14 11.71
C PRO A 127 -4.05 -16.00 11.44
N TRP A 128 -3.64 -14.76 11.67
CA TRP A 128 -4.47 -13.56 11.48
C TRP A 128 -4.39 -13.00 10.06
N ASN A 129 -3.54 -13.52 9.19
CA ASN A 129 -3.39 -13.02 7.81
C ASN A 129 -4.74 -13.07 7.06
N GLY A 130 -5.13 -11.94 6.48
CA GLY A 130 -6.39 -11.77 5.76
C GLY A 130 -7.58 -11.31 6.61
N VAL A 131 -7.47 -11.33 7.94
CA VAL A 131 -8.51 -10.82 8.85
C VAL A 131 -8.66 -9.31 8.70
N MET A 132 -9.91 -8.83 8.65
CA MET A 132 -10.21 -7.40 8.62
C MET A 132 -9.89 -6.76 9.97
N ILE A 133 -9.17 -5.65 9.95
CA ILE A 133 -8.68 -4.96 11.15
C ILE A 133 -9.12 -3.50 11.18
N ARG A 134 -9.32 -2.98 12.40
CA ARG A 134 -9.47 -1.53 12.61
C ARG A 134 -8.07 -0.87 12.57
N PRO A 135 -7.92 0.35 12.02
CA PRO A 135 -6.63 1.04 11.89
C PRO A 135 -5.85 1.19 13.20
N ASP A 136 -6.56 1.32 14.32
CA ASP A 136 -6.01 1.52 15.66
C ASP A 136 -5.92 0.21 16.47
N SER A 137 -6.21 -0.94 15.85
CA SER A 137 -6.09 -2.24 16.48
C SER A 137 -4.64 -2.64 16.71
N ARG A 138 -4.37 -3.38 17.78
CA ARG A 138 -3.07 -4.04 18.01
C ARG A 138 -2.74 -5.09 16.96
N LEU A 139 -3.75 -5.58 16.25
CA LEU A 139 -3.60 -6.48 15.11
C LEU A 139 -3.23 -5.72 13.83
N ALA A 140 -3.11 -4.39 13.84
CA ALA A 140 -2.69 -3.67 12.65
C ALA A 140 -1.18 -3.77 12.44
N TRP A 141 -0.77 -4.59 11.47
CA TRP A 141 0.64 -4.72 11.10
C TRP A 141 1.12 -3.56 10.22
N SER A 142 0.26 -3.09 9.31
CA SER A 142 0.56 -1.97 8.43
C SER A 142 -0.59 -0.96 8.45
N ASN A 143 -0.25 0.30 8.71
CA ASN A 143 -1.20 1.40 8.75
C ASN A 143 -0.67 2.57 7.91
N MET A 144 -1.59 3.19 7.16
CA MET A 144 -1.30 4.41 6.42
C MET A 144 -1.16 5.59 7.39
N HIS A 145 0.04 6.16 7.42
CA HIS A 145 0.41 7.34 8.21
C HIS A 145 1.11 8.37 7.32
N PHE A 146 1.01 9.63 7.70
CA PHE A 146 1.62 10.77 7.03
C PHE A 146 2.43 11.60 8.01
N ASP A 147 3.40 12.37 7.53
CA ASP A 147 4.34 13.13 8.37
C ASP A 147 3.65 14.16 9.27
N GLY A 148 2.47 14.66 8.85
CA GLY A 148 1.65 15.58 9.65
C GLY A 148 0.84 14.92 10.77
N ASP A 149 0.89 13.59 10.91
CA ASP A 149 0.15 12.90 11.95
C ASP A 149 0.73 13.17 13.34
N LYS A 150 -0.17 13.43 14.31
CA LYS A 150 0.25 13.56 15.71
C LYS A 150 0.84 12.24 16.21
N ASN A 151 2.14 12.23 16.47
CA ASN A 151 2.81 11.06 17.05
C ASN A 151 2.36 10.89 18.52
N ARG A 152 1.48 9.92 18.76
CA ARG A 152 0.92 9.59 20.08
C ARG A 152 1.97 9.05 21.06
N TYR A 153 3.10 8.55 20.56
CA TYR A 153 4.15 7.95 21.38
C TYR A 153 5.20 8.96 21.83
N LEU A 154 5.39 10.09 21.14
CA LEU A 154 6.38 11.11 21.52
C LEU A 154 6.23 11.59 22.96
N ALA A 155 4.99 11.79 23.42
CA ALA A 155 4.76 12.23 24.80
C ALA A 155 5.17 11.17 25.83
N LYS A 156 4.90 9.89 25.53
CA LYS A 156 5.28 8.76 26.36
C LYS A 156 6.79 8.55 26.36
N GLU A 157 7.41 8.55 25.19
CA GLU A 157 8.85 8.39 25.01
C GLU A 157 9.63 9.52 25.71
N LYS A 158 9.20 10.79 25.56
CA LYS A 158 9.78 11.92 26.31
C LYS A 158 9.64 11.75 27.83
N SER A 159 8.58 11.11 28.30
CA SER A 159 8.39 10.83 29.73
C SER A 159 9.33 9.71 30.20
N GLU A 160 9.45 8.63 29.44
CA GLU A 160 10.34 7.50 29.73
C GLU A 160 11.81 7.92 29.70
N ASN A 161 12.24 8.69 28.70
CA ASN A 161 13.59 9.24 28.62
C ASN A 161 13.91 10.12 29.83
N ARG A 162 12.97 10.97 30.27
CA ARG A 162 13.12 11.78 31.50
C ARG A 162 13.17 10.93 32.77
N LYS A 163 12.47 9.79 32.83
CA LYS A 163 12.57 8.84 33.97
C LYS A 163 13.93 8.13 33.97
N MET A 164 14.42 7.71 32.81
CA MET A 164 15.74 7.06 32.68
C MET A 164 16.88 8.01 33.04
N ALA A 165 16.83 9.25 32.55
CA ALA A 165 17.83 10.28 32.87
C ALA A 165 17.94 10.50 34.40
N ARG A 166 16.79 10.69 35.08
CA ARG A 166 16.76 10.84 36.55
C ARG A 166 17.31 9.62 37.30
N LYS A 167 17.05 8.40 36.81
CA LYS A 167 17.61 7.18 37.41
C LYS A 167 19.12 7.11 37.23
N LYS A 168 19.62 7.45 36.04
CA LYS A 168 21.05 7.46 35.72
C LYS A 168 21.80 8.49 36.57
N GLU A 169 21.24 9.68 36.71
CA GLU A 169 21.78 10.75 37.56
C GLU A 169 21.88 10.32 39.03
N LYS A 170 20.81 9.73 39.58
CA LYS A 170 20.83 9.17 40.95
C LYS A 170 21.89 8.08 41.12
N GLN A 171 22.06 7.20 40.13
CA GLN A 171 23.08 6.16 40.18
C GLN A 171 24.50 6.73 40.13
N ILE A 172 24.74 7.77 39.33
CA ILE A 172 26.04 8.47 39.29
C ILE A 172 26.35 9.09 40.66
N ILE A 173 25.40 9.83 41.22
CA ILE A 173 25.56 10.47 42.54
C ILE A 173 25.83 9.43 43.62
N SER A 174 25.08 8.31 43.64
CA SER A 174 25.31 7.23 44.60
C SER A 174 26.72 6.65 44.48
N LYS A 175 27.18 6.35 43.25
CA LYS A 175 28.53 5.82 43.02
C LYS A 175 29.62 6.81 43.44
N GLU A 176 29.43 8.09 43.17
CA GLU A 176 30.39 9.12 43.59
C GLU A 176 30.46 9.26 45.12
N LEU A 177 29.32 9.19 45.82
CA LEU A 177 29.27 9.21 47.27
C LEU A 177 29.90 7.96 47.89
N ASP A 178 29.61 6.78 47.32
CA ASP A 178 30.18 5.50 47.78
C ASP A 178 31.69 5.41 47.52
N SER A 179 32.21 6.09 46.49
CA SER A 179 33.66 6.15 46.19
C SER A 179 34.48 7.12 47.05
N ARG A 180 33.80 7.94 47.88
CA ARG A 180 34.42 8.93 48.77
C ARG A 180 34.47 8.48 50.24
N ILE A 181 34.05 7.25 50.54
CA ILE A 181 34.18 6.56 51.81
C ILE A 181 35.27 5.50 51.67
#